data_AF-A0A659UP09-F1
#
_entry.id   AF-A0A659UP09-F1
#
_cell.length_a   1.000
_cell.length_b   1.000
_cell.length_c   1.000
_cell.angle_alpha   90.00
_cell.angle_beta   90.00
_cell.angle_gamma   90.00
#
_symmetry.space_group_name_H-M   'P 1'
#
loop_
_entity.id
_entity.type
_entity.pdbx_description
1 polymer ?
#
loop_
_entity_poly.entity_id
_entity_poly.type
_entity_poly.pdbx_seq_one_letter_code
_entity_poly.pdbx_strand_id
1 'polypeptide(L)' 'AGALVTEGKEFPDNSLIVGSPAKAIRVLDDAAVERLRGSAAHYVANAGRFKAGLKKV' A
#
# COMPACT_ATOMS: atom_id res chain seq x y z
N ALA A 1 0.11 -8.69 -5.87
CA ALA A 1 0.09 -9.08 -4.43
C ALA A 1 0.68 -10.49 -4.30
N GLY A 2 1.21 -10.85 -3.13
CA GLY A 2 1.91 -12.14 -2.90
C GLY A 2 3.42 -12.03 -2.64
N ALA A 3 3.88 -10.88 -2.14
CA ALA A 3 5.27 -10.73 -1.73
C ALA A 3 5.48 -11.31 -0.32
N LEU A 4 6.57 -12.05 -0.10
CA LEU A 4 6.97 -12.56 1.22
C LEU A 4 8.31 -11.94 1.62
N VAL A 5 8.26 -10.98 2.54
CA VAL A 5 9.45 -10.41 3.19
C VAL A 5 9.86 -11.33 4.32
N THR A 6 11.07 -11.90 4.25
CA THR A 6 11.62 -12.77 5.29
C THR A 6 12.07 -11.98 6.51
N GLU A 7 12.16 -12.63 7.67
CA GLU A 7 12.64 -12.02 8.90
C GLU A 7 14.04 -11.39 8.73
N GLY A 8 14.27 -10.24 9.38
CA GLY A 8 15.52 -9.47 9.31
C GLY A 8 15.80 -8.80 7.96
N LYS A 9 14.88 -8.88 6.98
CA LYS A 9 15.08 -8.28 5.67
C LYS A 9 14.68 -6.81 5.65
N GLU A 10 15.59 -5.97 5.21
CA GLU A 10 15.38 -4.53 5.03
C GLU A 10 15.43 -4.17 3.54
N PHE A 11 14.67 -3.15 3.16
CA PHE A 11 14.69 -2.58 1.82
C PHE A 11 14.75 -1.06 1.92
N PRO A 12 15.43 -0.38 0.98
CA PRO A 12 15.46 1.07 0.94
C PRO A 12 14.06 1.68 0.76
N ASP A 13 13.90 2.92 1.22
CA ASP A 13 12.70 3.72 0.97
C ASP A 13 12.34 3.78 -0.51
N ASN A 14 11.05 3.93 -0.79
CA ASN A 14 10.49 3.99 -2.14
C ASN A 14 10.78 2.75 -3.01
N SER A 15 11.14 1.61 -2.43
CA SER A 15 11.33 0.35 -3.17
C SER A 15 10.00 -0.32 -3.53
N LEU A 16 9.84 -0.73 -4.79
CA LEU A 16 8.79 -1.66 -5.19
C LEU A 16 9.24 -3.11 -4.91
N ILE A 17 8.55 -3.76 -3.97
CA ILE A 17 8.88 -5.11 -3.50
C ILE A 17 7.90 -6.15 -4.06
N VAL A 18 8.42 -7.22 -4.65
CA VAL A 18 7.61 -8.33 -5.22
C VAL A 18 8.25 -9.70 -4.96
N GLY A 19 7.44 -10.77 -5.05
CA GLY A 19 7.90 -12.16 -5.06
C GLY A 19 8.03 -12.83 -3.68
N SER A 20 8.24 -14.14 -3.68
CA SER A 20 8.42 -14.96 -2.49
C SER A 20 9.57 -15.96 -2.74
N PRO A 21 10.81 -15.70 -2.24
CA PRO A 21 11.18 -14.60 -1.34
C PRO A 21 11.24 -13.24 -2.05
N ALA A 22 10.91 -12.18 -1.30
CA ALA A 22 10.77 -10.82 -1.82
C ALA A 22 12.07 -10.23 -2.39
N LYS A 23 11.96 -9.43 -3.45
CA LYS A 23 13.04 -8.64 -4.06
C LYS A 23 12.59 -7.21 -4.34
N ALA A 24 13.50 -6.26 -4.23
CA ALA A 24 13.31 -4.91 -4.76
C ALA A 24 13.57 -4.92 -6.26
N ILE A 25 12.57 -4.53 -7.06
CA ILE A 25 12.66 -4.60 -8.52
C ILE A 25 12.85 -3.22 -9.18
N ARG A 26 12.49 -2.14 -8.49
CA ARG A 26 12.71 -0.75 -8.92
C ARG A 26 12.35 0.22 -7.79
N VAL A 27 12.71 1.49 -7.98
CA VAL A 27 12.21 2.61 -7.16
C VAL A 27 10.86 3.08 -7.70
N LEU A 28 9.98 3.55 -6.80
CA LEU A 28 8.73 4.20 -7.13
C LEU A 28 9.02 5.61 -7.69
N ASP A 29 8.38 5.96 -8.80
CA ASP A 29 8.39 7.33 -9.30
C ASP A 29 7.41 8.19 -8.49
N ASP A 30 7.53 9.52 -8.63
CA ASP A 30 6.69 10.47 -7.90
C ASP A 30 5.19 10.22 -8.13
N ALA A 31 4.82 9.85 -9.35
CA ALA A 31 3.44 9.51 -9.70
C ALA A 31 2.92 8.28 -8.93
N ALA A 32 3.74 7.24 -8.75
CA ALA A 32 3.38 6.09 -7.94
C ALA A 32 3.28 6.44 -6.45
N VAL A 33 4.18 7.30 -5.94
CA VAL A 33 4.11 7.76 -4.55
C VAL A 33 2.84 8.58 -4.31
N GLU A 34 2.47 9.49 -5.22
CA GLU A 34 1.20 10.25 -5.14
C GLU A 34 -0.03 9.33 -5.15
N ARG A 35 -0.02 8.27 -5.97
CA ARG A 35 -1.10 7.28 -5.98
C ARG A 35 -1.22 6.55 -4.63
N LEU A 36 -0.11 6.27 -3.94
CA LEU A 36 -0.15 5.67 -2.60
C LEU A 36 -0.77 6.64 -1.58
N ARG A 37 -0.42 7.94 -1.63
CA ARG A 37 -1.05 8.97 -0.78
C ARG A 37 -2.55 9.08 -1.06
N GLY A 38 -2.94 9.11 -2.33
CA GLY A 38 -4.34 9.13 -2.75
C GLY A 38 -5.13 7.90 -2.30
N SER A 39 -4.52 6.71 -2.34
CA SER A 39 -5.12 5.47 -1.82
C SER A 39 -5.44 5.57 -0.33
N ALA A 40 -4.49 6.08 0.47
CA ALA A 40 -4.71 6.29 1.90
C ALA A 40 -5.85 7.30 2.16
N ALA A 41 -5.86 8.43 1.45
CA ALA A 41 -6.92 9.43 1.55
C ALA A 41 -8.30 8.84 1.20
N HIS A 42 -8.37 7.96 0.19
CA HIS A 42 -9.61 7.28 -0.18
C HIS A 42 -10.14 6.36 0.94
N TYR A 43 -9.26 5.66 1.66
CA TYR A 43 -9.67 4.86 2.82
C TYR A 43 -10.21 5.72 3.97
N VAL A 44 -9.59 6.88 4.24
CA VAL A 44 -10.09 7.84 5.24
C VAL A 44 -11.48 8.36 4.86
N ALA A 45 -11.68 8.74 3.59
CA ALA A 45 -12.98 9.18 3.10
C ALA A 45 -14.04 8.07 3.23
N ASN A 46 -13.69 6.83 2.89
CA ASN A 46 -14.58 5.69 3.07
C ASN A 46 -14.92 5.42 4.53
N ALA A 47 -13.98 5.58 5.46
CA ALA A 47 -14.26 5.46 6.88
C ALA A 47 -15.35 6.45 7.33
N GLY A 48 -15.26 7.71 6.89
CA GLY A 48 -16.30 8.71 7.13
C GLY A 48 -17.66 8.32 6.52
N ARG A 49 -17.65 7.89 5.25
CA ARG A 49 -18.85 7.45 4.53
C ARG A 49 -19.55 6.28 5.22
N PHE A 50 -18.80 5.25 5.61
CA PHE A 50 -19.35 4.07 6.29
C PHE A 50 -19.81 4.37 7.71
N LYS A 51 -19.08 5.21 8.45
CA LYS A 51 -19.52 5.68 9.78
C LYS A 51 -20.88 6.39 9.71
N ALA A 52 -21.11 7.17 8.65
CA ALA A 52 -22.36 7.92 8.48
C ALA A 52 -23.53 7.05 7.96
N GLY A 53 -23.26 6.07 7.12
CA GLY A 53 -24.30 5.46 6.29
C GLY A 53 -24.38 3.93 6.28
N LEU A 54 -23.47 3.20 6.93
CA LEU A 54 -23.50 1.74 6.90
C LEU A 54 -24.66 1.22 7.75
N LYS A 55 -25.55 0.42 7.14
CA LYS A 55 -26.66 -0.25 7.81
C LYS A 55 -26.60 -1.74 7.51
N LYS A 56 -26.93 -2.55 8.52
CA LYS A 56 -27.14 -3.99 8.33
C LYS A 56 -28.41 -4.18 7.51
N VAL A 57 -28.31 -5.01 6.49
CA VAL A 57 -29.45 -5.54 5.73
C VAL A 57 -29.95 -6.83 6.37
#